data_AF-A0A9P4UVV7-F1
#
_entry.id   AF-A0A9P4UVV7-F1
#
_cell.length_a   1.000
_cell.length_b   1.000
_cell.length_c   1.000
_cell.angle_alpha   90.00
_cell.angle_beta   90.00
_cell.angle_gamma   90.00
#
_symmetry.space_group_name_H-M   'P 1'
#
loop_
_entity.id
_entity.type
_entity.pdbx_description
1 polymer ?
#
loop_
_entity_poly.entity_id
_entity_poly.type
_entity_poly.pdbx_seq_one_letter_code
_entity_poly.pdbx_strand_id
1 'polypeptide(L)'
;KKGISDAERQALRHFYFQTKPQPRQKDVIAWFQAQYRRKLGQATISDLLHAHYKHLDIPAKASPAAYRQQMDRWPTLEKILFSWQQQIETTGSVVSGELLAEKARNIWLLLPEYNTKVLPEFSSGWLTRFKAR
;
A
#
# COMPACT_ATOMS: atom_id res chain seq x y z
N LYS A 1 -23.38 -2.12 3.01
CA LYS A 1 -22.69 -2.74 4.17
C LYS A 1 -21.31 -2.10 4.28
N LYS A 2 -21.05 -1.24 5.29
CA LYS A 2 -19.71 -0.65 5.50
C LYS A 2 -18.77 -1.73 6.08
N GLY A 3 -17.66 -2.01 5.40
CA GLY A 3 -16.60 -2.87 5.91
C GLY A 3 -15.94 -2.29 7.16
N ILE A 4 -15.10 -3.09 7.82
CA ILE A 4 -14.23 -2.65 8.92
C ILE A 4 -12.90 -2.25 8.31
N SER A 5 -12.44 -1.04 8.60
CA SER A 5 -11.15 -0.51 8.13
C SER A 5 -9.99 -1.14 8.92
N ASP A 6 -8.79 -1.21 8.31
CA ASP A 6 -7.62 -1.79 8.98
C ASP A 6 -7.25 -1.06 10.28
N ALA A 7 -7.52 0.24 10.37
CA ALA A 7 -7.35 1.01 11.61
C ALA A 7 -8.30 0.55 12.73
N GLU A 8 -9.57 0.31 12.41
CA GLU A 8 -10.55 -0.24 13.38
C GLU A 8 -10.16 -1.66 13.82
N ARG A 9 -9.62 -2.49 12.90
CA ARG A 9 -9.12 -3.84 13.20
C ARG A 9 -7.92 -3.79 14.14
N GLN A 10 -6.96 -2.92 13.85
CA GLN A 10 -5.76 -2.73 14.66
C GLN A 10 -6.10 -2.27 16.08
N ALA A 11 -6.96 -1.27 16.21
CA ALA A 11 -7.38 -0.75 17.52
C ALA A 11 -8.05 -1.84 18.39
N LEU A 12 -8.91 -2.66 17.79
CA LEU A 12 -9.57 -3.76 18.48
C LEU A 12 -8.57 -4.82 18.96
N ARG A 13 -7.65 -5.25 18.09
CA ARG A 13 -6.64 -6.25 18.47
C ARG A 13 -5.72 -5.71 19.55
N HIS A 14 -5.29 -4.47 19.43
CA HIS A 14 -4.47 -3.79 20.42
C HIS A 14 -5.17 -3.74 21.80
N PHE A 15 -6.44 -3.32 21.84
CA PHE A 15 -7.24 -3.32 23.07
C PHE A 15 -7.33 -4.72 23.70
N TYR A 16 -7.59 -5.75 22.89
CA TYR A 16 -7.73 -7.13 23.37
C TYR A 16 -6.42 -7.71 23.94
N PHE A 17 -5.29 -7.50 23.26
CA PHE A 17 -3.99 -8.06 23.66
C PHE A 17 -3.28 -7.25 24.75
N GLN A 18 -3.56 -5.94 24.89
CA GLN A 18 -2.97 -5.12 25.93
C GLN A 18 -3.72 -5.15 27.26
N THR A 19 -5.03 -5.40 27.24
CA THR A 19 -5.83 -5.42 28.46
C THR A 19 -5.56 -6.70 29.26
N LYS A 20 -5.14 -6.54 30.53
CA LYS A 20 -4.91 -7.63 31.49
C LYS A 20 -5.82 -7.40 32.71
N PRO A 21 -6.67 -8.36 33.12
CA PRO A 21 -6.90 -9.68 32.51
C PRO A 21 -7.57 -9.59 31.13
N GLN A 22 -7.42 -10.64 30.32
CA GLN A 22 -7.89 -10.65 28.94
C GLN A 22 -9.42 -10.46 28.88
N PRO A 23 -9.92 -9.43 28.19
CA PRO A 23 -11.35 -9.11 28.18
C PRO A 23 -12.14 -10.21 27.46
N ARG A 24 -13.38 -10.47 27.87
CA ARG A 24 -14.23 -11.42 27.16
C ARG A 24 -14.74 -10.76 25.86
N GLN A 25 -15.16 -11.57 24.89
CA GLN A 25 -15.69 -11.05 23.62
C GLN A 25 -16.84 -10.05 23.81
N LYS A 26 -17.69 -10.24 24.84
CA LYS A 26 -18.76 -9.28 25.20
C LYS A 26 -18.21 -7.89 25.57
N ASP A 27 -17.08 -7.84 26.26
CA ASP A 27 -16.46 -6.61 26.73
C ASP A 27 -15.77 -5.89 25.56
N VAL A 28 -15.18 -6.66 24.64
CA VAL A 28 -14.64 -6.14 23.36
C VAL A 28 -15.75 -5.54 22.49
N ILE A 29 -16.91 -6.18 22.41
CA ILE A 29 -18.07 -5.65 21.68
C ILE A 29 -18.56 -4.35 22.31
N ALA A 30 -18.69 -4.30 23.64
CA ALA A 30 -19.12 -3.11 24.36
C ALA A 30 -18.13 -1.96 24.15
N TRP A 31 -16.82 -2.23 24.24
CA TRP A 31 -15.77 -1.26 23.97
C TRP A 31 -15.82 -0.75 22.53
N PHE A 32 -15.95 -1.64 21.54
CA PHE A 32 -16.00 -1.26 20.12
C PHE A 32 -17.26 -0.42 19.81
N GLN A 33 -18.39 -0.75 20.42
CA GLN A 33 -19.63 0.03 20.30
C GLN A 33 -19.51 1.41 20.96
N ALA A 34 -18.84 1.52 22.10
CA ALA A 34 -18.60 2.81 22.75
C ALA A 34 -17.69 3.70 21.88
N GLN A 35 -16.63 3.12 21.31
CA GLN A 35 -15.62 3.84 20.54
C GLN A 35 -16.09 4.26 19.14
N TYR A 36 -16.70 3.33 18.40
CA TYR A 36 -17.03 3.54 16.99
C TYR A 36 -18.54 3.70 16.74
N ARG A 37 -19.37 3.67 17.78
CA ARG A 37 -20.85 3.67 17.69
C ARG A 37 -21.40 2.57 16.77
N ARG A 38 -20.64 1.48 16.62
CA ARG A 38 -20.96 0.33 15.75
C ARG A 38 -20.98 -0.93 16.57
N LYS A 39 -22.03 -1.74 16.42
CA LYS A 39 -22.11 -3.06 17.06
C LYS A 39 -21.57 -4.12 16.12
N LEU A 40 -20.54 -4.84 16.56
CA LEU A 40 -20.02 -6.01 15.85
C LEU A 40 -20.68 -7.29 16.36
N GLY A 41 -20.87 -8.25 15.46
CA GLY A 41 -21.28 -9.59 15.83
C GLY A 41 -20.12 -10.37 16.45
N GLN A 42 -20.43 -11.34 17.29
CA GLN A 42 -19.44 -12.20 17.94
C GLN A 42 -18.54 -12.93 16.91
N ALA A 43 -19.12 -13.42 15.80
CA ALA A 43 -18.38 -14.05 14.72
C ALA A 43 -17.33 -13.10 14.09
N THR A 44 -17.68 -11.82 13.94
CA THR A 44 -16.76 -10.80 13.41
C THR A 44 -15.60 -10.54 14.36
N ILE A 45 -15.86 -10.49 15.68
CA ILE A 45 -14.78 -10.35 16.67
C ILE A 45 -13.84 -11.56 16.62
N SER A 46 -14.39 -12.77 16.53
CA SER A 46 -13.59 -13.99 16.43
C SER A 46 -12.71 -13.99 15.17
N ASP A 47 -13.25 -13.55 14.04
CA ASP A 47 -12.51 -13.39 12.79
C ASP A 47 -11.40 -12.35 12.91
N LEU A 48 -11.69 -11.19 13.50
CA LEU A 48 -10.71 -10.11 13.70
C LEU A 48 -9.58 -10.47 14.65
N LEU A 49 -9.81 -11.38 15.59
CA LEU A 49 -8.79 -11.91 16.50
C LEU A 49 -7.96 -13.04 15.88
N HIS A 50 -8.33 -13.55 14.70
CA HIS A 50 -7.62 -14.64 14.03
C HIS A 50 -6.19 -14.25 13.63
N ALA A 51 -5.33 -15.26 13.47
CA ALA A 51 -3.91 -15.08 13.16
C ALA A 51 -3.64 -14.35 11.82
N HIS A 52 -4.60 -14.34 10.89
CA HIS A 52 -4.41 -13.70 9.58
C HIS A 52 -4.35 -12.17 9.70
N TYR A 53 -4.88 -11.58 10.79
CA TYR A 53 -4.73 -10.16 11.11
C TYR A 53 -3.56 -9.84 12.05
N LYS A 54 -2.71 -10.81 12.40
CA LYS A 54 -1.54 -10.59 13.27
C LYS A 54 -0.56 -9.55 12.69
N HIS A 55 -0.53 -9.40 11.37
CA HIS A 55 0.25 -8.37 10.69
C HIS A 55 -0.15 -6.94 11.07
N LEU A 56 -1.37 -6.73 11.59
CA LEU A 56 -1.86 -5.43 12.07
C LEU A 56 -1.40 -5.12 13.51
N ASP A 57 -0.95 -6.11 14.27
CA ASP A 57 -0.46 -5.93 15.66
C ASP A 57 0.92 -5.26 15.69
N ILE A 58 1.67 -5.39 14.59
CA ILE A 58 2.91 -4.66 14.42
C ILE A 58 2.49 -3.22 14.11
N PRO A 59 2.80 -2.24 14.97
CA PRO A 59 2.56 -0.84 14.63
C PRO A 59 3.34 -0.62 13.35
N ALA A 60 2.63 -0.46 12.24
CA ALA A 60 3.28 -0.12 11.02
C ALA A 60 4.05 1.18 11.33
N LYS A 61 5.39 1.12 11.33
CA LYS A 61 6.20 2.26 10.92
C LYS A 61 5.93 2.54 9.43
N ALA A 62 4.66 2.52 9.02
CA ALA A 62 4.20 3.08 7.77
C ALA A 62 3.96 4.55 8.06
N SER A 63 5.06 5.28 8.25
CA SER A 63 5.08 6.61 7.65
C SER A 63 4.59 6.41 6.20
N PRO A 64 3.71 7.27 5.66
CA PRO A 64 3.41 7.26 4.22
C PRO A 64 4.69 7.21 3.38
N ALA A 65 5.79 7.76 3.91
CA ALA A 65 7.15 7.63 3.39
C ALA A 65 7.66 6.18 3.24
N ALA A 66 7.40 5.24 4.15
CA ALA A 66 7.87 3.85 4.03
C ALA A 66 7.08 3.06 2.98
N TYR A 67 5.76 3.29 2.89
CA TYR A 67 4.96 2.75 1.80
C TYR A 67 5.37 3.38 0.45
N ARG A 68 5.64 4.69 0.41
CA ARG A 68 6.21 5.39 -0.75
C ARG A 68 7.61 4.87 -1.12
N GLN A 69 8.46 4.57 -0.13
CA GLN A 69 9.81 4.03 -0.33
C GLN A 69 9.78 2.60 -0.87
N GLN A 70 8.80 1.78 -0.48
CA GLN A 70 8.60 0.46 -1.09
C GLN A 70 7.99 0.56 -2.49
N MET A 71 7.34 1.69 -2.82
CA MET A 71 6.80 2.00 -4.15
C MET A 71 7.84 2.60 -5.11
N ASP A 72 9.00 3.06 -4.63
CA ASP A 72 10.16 3.48 -5.43
C ASP A 72 11.07 2.29 -5.69
N ARG A 73 10.62 1.33 -6.52
CA ARG A 73 11.54 0.24 -6.91
C ARG A 73 12.75 0.78 -7.68
N TRP A 74 12.58 1.86 -8.46
CA TRP A 74 13.60 2.39 -9.37
C TRP A 74 13.54 3.93 -9.49
N PRO A 75 13.93 4.68 -8.45
CA PRO A 75 13.79 6.15 -8.43
C PRO A 75 14.57 6.86 -9.55
N THR A 76 15.77 6.35 -9.90
CA THR A 76 16.59 6.91 -10.99
C THR A 76 15.92 6.73 -12.34
N LEU A 77 15.32 5.55 -12.59
CA LEU A 77 14.58 5.26 -13.80
C LEU A 77 13.35 6.17 -13.92
N GLU A 78 12.54 6.25 -12.86
CA GLU A 78 11.31 7.05 -12.84
C GLU A 78 11.60 8.54 -13.06
N LYS A 79 12.69 9.07 -12.49
CA LYS A 79 13.08 10.47 -12.68
C LYS A 79 13.41 10.79 -14.14
N ILE A 80 14.21 9.95 -14.80
CA ILE A 80 14.57 10.14 -16.22
C ILE A 80 13.32 10.03 -17.10
N LEU A 81 12.47 9.05 -16.81
CA LEU A 81 11.23 8.80 -17.55
C LEU A 81 10.24 9.96 -17.41
N PHE A 82 10.12 10.54 -16.21
CA PHE A 82 9.28 11.70 -15.94
C PHE A 82 9.78 12.95 -16.67
N SER A 83 11.08 13.23 -16.64
CA SER A 83 11.66 14.35 -17.42
C SER A 83 11.42 14.20 -18.92
N TRP A 84 11.53 12.97 -19.44
CA TRP A 84 11.21 12.69 -20.83
C TRP A 84 9.72 12.87 -21.15
N GLN A 85 8.81 12.42 -20.27
CA GLN A 85 7.38 12.64 -20.43
C GLN A 85 7.04 14.13 -20.48
N GLN A 86 7.58 14.94 -19.57
CA GLN A 86 7.36 16.39 -19.56
C GLN A 86 7.80 17.07 -20.87
N GLN A 87 8.94 16.64 -21.44
CA GLN A 87 9.40 17.17 -22.73
C GLN A 87 8.43 16.85 -23.88
N ILE A 88 7.87 15.65 -23.89
CA ILE A 88 6.91 15.25 -24.93
C ILE A 88 5.57 15.97 -24.77
N GLU A 89 5.08 16.11 -23.53
CA GLU A 89 3.86 16.86 -23.24
C GLU A 89 4.00 18.33 -23.62
N THR A 90 5.17 18.94 -23.40
CA THR A 90 5.48 20.31 -23.84
C THR A 90 5.47 20.45 -25.37
N THR A 91 5.77 19.35 -26.09
CA THR A 91 5.74 19.28 -27.55
C THR A 91 4.33 18.98 -28.09
N GLY A 92 3.32 18.83 -27.21
CA GLY A 92 1.92 18.58 -27.58
C GLY A 92 1.64 17.14 -28.01
N SER A 93 2.55 16.21 -27.76
CA SER A 93 2.39 14.79 -28.10
C SER A 93 1.84 13.99 -26.91
N VAL A 94 0.96 13.02 -27.19
CA VAL A 94 0.33 12.18 -26.15
C VAL A 94 1.23 10.98 -25.83
N VAL A 95 1.59 10.82 -24.55
CA VAL A 95 2.37 9.66 -24.10
C VAL A 95 1.45 8.48 -23.77
N SER A 96 1.32 7.56 -24.74
CA SER A 96 0.66 6.27 -24.56
C SER A 96 1.42 5.38 -23.57
N GLY A 97 0.69 4.51 -22.86
CA GLY A 97 1.27 3.61 -21.87
C GLY A 97 2.33 2.67 -22.44
N GLU A 98 2.13 2.18 -23.67
CA GLU A 98 3.10 1.33 -24.38
C GLU A 98 4.41 2.06 -24.67
N LEU A 99 4.32 3.30 -25.16
CA LEU A 99 5.49 4.15 -25.43
C LEU A 99 6.28 4.43 -24.13
N LEU A 100 5.56 4.63 -23.02
CA LEU A 100 6.12 4.81 -21.69
C LEU A 100 6.88 3.56 -21.22
N ALA A 101 6.29 2.38 -21.40
CA ALA A 101 6.93 1.10 -21.07
C ALA A 101 8.15 0.82 -21.95
N GLU A 102 8.07 1.10 -23.25
CA GLU A 102 9.19 0.95 -24.18
C GLU A 102 10.35 1.90 -23.82
N LYS A 103 10.04 3.16 -23.49
CA LYS A 103 11.07 4.10 -23.05
C LYS A 103 11.70 3.68 -21.73
N ALA A 104 10.92 3.15 -20.79
CA ALA A 104 11.43 2.61 -19.53
C ALA A 104 12.40 1.44 -19.76
N ARG A 105 12.12 0.53 -20.70
CA ARG A 105 13.06 -0.55 -21.10
C ARG A 105 14.36 0.01 -21.68
N ASN A 106 14.26 1.02 -22.55
CA ASN A 106 15.45 1.64 -23.14
C ASN A 106 16.32 2.31 -22.06
N ILE A 107 15.72 3.07 -21.14
CA ILE A 107 16.47 3.71 -20.04
C ILE A 107 17.06 2.64 -19.11
N TRP A 108 16.36 1.53 -18.87
CA TRP A 108 16.87 0.41 -18.06
C TRP A 108 18.20 -0.14 -18.59
N LEU A 109 18.30 -0.34 -19.90
CA LEU A 109 19.52 -0.84 -20.56
C LEU A 109 20.68 0.17 -20.52
N LEU A 110 20.36 1.46 -20.48
CA LEU A 110 21.36 2.54 -20.41
C LEU A 110 21.90 2.75 -18.98
N LEU A 111 21.21 2.26 -17.95
CA LEU A 111 21.61 2.42 -16.57
C LEU A 111 22.50 1.26 -16.13
N PRO A 112 23.83 1.48 -15.94
CA PRO A 112 24.76 0.41 -15.57
C PRO A 112 24.43 -0.20 -14.20
N GLU A 113 23.80 0.58 -13.31
CA GLU A 113 23.34 0.14 -11.98
C GLU A 113 22.19 -0.87 -12.03
N TYR A 114 21.42 -0.89 -13.13
CA TYR A 114 20.26 -1.76 -13.31
C TYR A 114 20.50 -2.85 -14.37
N ASN A 115 21.58 -2.75 -15.14
CA ASN A 115 21.97 -3.75 -16.14
C ASN A 115 22.29 -5.13 -15.52
N THR A 116 22.66 -5.19 -14.23
CA THR A 116 22.87 -6.46 -13.51
C THR A 116 21.57 -7.07 -12.98
N LYS A 117 20.44 -6.36 -13.09
CA LYS A 117 19.12 -6.79 -12.59
C LYS A 117 18.24 -7.26 -13.74
N VAL A 118 17.39 -8.24 -13.47
CA VAL A 118 16.40 -8.75 -14.42
C VAL A 118 15.49 -7.60 -14.86
N LEU A 119 15.30 -7.48 -16.19
CA LEU A 119 14.42 -6.48 -16.78
C LEU A 119 13.01 -6.65 -16.19
N PRO A 120 12.48 -5.64 -15.47
CA PRO A 120 11.16 -5.74 -14.89
C PRO A 120 10.09 -5.68 -15.98
N GLU A 121 9.00 -6.39 -15.75
CA GLU A 121 7.80 -6.24 -16.56
C GLU A 121 7.13 -4.91 -16.20
N PHE A 122 7.25 -3.93 -17.10
CA PHE A 122 6.56 -2.64 -17.02
C PHE A 122 5.07 -2.83 -17.30
N SER A 123 4.37 -3.48 -16.36
CA SER A 123 2.96 -3.82 -16.48
C SER A 123 2.06 -2.58 -16.44
N SER A 124 0.81 -2.73 -16.91
CA SER A 124 -0.22 -1.70 -16.84
C SER A 124 -0.42 -1.18 -15.41
N GLY A 125 -0.35 -2.05 -14.40
CA GLY A 125 -0.45 -1.67 -12.99
C GLY A 125 0.70 -0.78 -12.50
N TRP A 126 1.91 -0.96 -13.01
CA TRP A 126 3.02 -0.05 -12.74
C TRP A 126 2.80 1.30 -13.43
N LEU A 127 2.36 1.30 -14.69
CA LEU A 127 2.05 2.53 -15.44
C LEU A 127 0.94 3.36 -14.77
N THR A 128 -0.14 2.72 -14.30
CA THR A 128 -1.21 3.41 -13.57
C THR A 128 -0.67 4.08 -12.32
N ARG A 129 0.25 3.43 -11.60
CA ARG A 129 0.88 4.00 -10.40
C ARG A 129 1.87 5.11 -10.74
N PHE A 130 2.62 4.96 -11.83
CA PHE A 130 3.54 5.98 -12.33
C PHE A 130 2.79 7.25 -12.75
N LYS A 131 1.67 7.13 -13.46
CA LYS A 131 0.82 8.27 -13.86
C LYS A 131 0.00 8.88 -12.73
N ALA A 132 -0.24 8.15 -11.64
CA ALA A 132 -0.95 8.66 -10.47
C ALA A 132 -0.04 9.44 -9.50
N ARG A 133 1.27 9.45 -9.74
CA ARG A 133 2.26 10.28 -9.04
C ARG A 133 2.33 11.65 -9.69
#